data_AF-A0A959Z5R0-F1
#
_entry.id   AF-A0A959Z5R0-F1
#
_cell.length_a   1.000
_cell.length_b   1.000
_cell.length_c   1.000
_cell.angle_alpha   90.00
_cell.angle_beta   90.00
_cell.angle_gamma   90.00
#
_symmetry.space_group_name_H-M   'P 1'
#
loop_
_entity.id
_entity.type
_entity.pdbx_description
1 polymer ?
#
loop_
_entity_poly.entity_id
_entity_poly.type
_entity_poly.pdbx_seq_one_letter_code
_entity_poly.pdbx_strand_id
1 'polypeptide(L)'
;TRRSFDLLKIIGRQGSKEMEFDPIKLADGVITTPYLVMSDDKVLLGKDAFQRVTSHTEMATLNYLVNSSQVRSSELTDDDIKAMKAFLKMAAKDSTHMLKGVKIDAWASPEGELTLNEDLADDRAKSAMSWLKGELKRNKFKMADDEAFWTLTPRGEDWDGFKRAMEQSSIADKDLVLRVLQMYPDGTKREEEIKNMAATYDEIRDDILPALRRSEIALNYDIQGKTDAQLTAMAKDMPDSLNVEELLFAATLTNDMNEQLRIYKEVERIHPNDYRGANNVGYIYMMQNKLADAEAQFQKANSIQDNPVSTNNLGVVARLKGDRKKAAELYNKAMAAGPEVKYNLGIVNIQNGDYGAANSNMSGVNDFNSALAKLLGGDPAGAQRTLEQSNDKDTAMGHYLMAICGARQNNGDMVRNQLQMAVQKDASLADKARKDLEFRDFKDNLGI
;
A
#
# COMPACT_ATOMS: atom_id res chain seq x y z
N THR A 1 27.70 24.52 -44.80
CA THR A 1 26.47 23.73 -44.55
C THR A 1 26.71 22.28 -44.91
N ARG A 2 27.24 21.46 -43.98
CA ARG A 2 27.27 20.00 -44.16
C ARG A 2 25.87 19.48 -43.80
N ARG A 3 25.07 19.18 -44.82
CA ARG A 3 23.79 18.46 -44.65
C ARG A 3 24.12 16.97 -44.57
N SER A 4 23.57 16.29 -43.58
CA SER A 4 23.59 14.83 -43.51
C SER A 4 22.54 14.31 -44.49
N PHE A 5 22.96 13.68 -45.58
CA PHE A 5 22.03 13.11 -46.57
C PHE A 5 22.01 11.60 -46.41
N ASP A 6 20.82 11.01 -46.42
CA ASP A 6 20.69 9.58 -46.72
C ASP A 6 20.76 9.41 -48.24
N LEU A 7 21.77 8.68 -48.69
CA LEU A 7 22.04 8.44 -50.09
C LEU A 7 21.91 6.94 -50.38
N LEU A 8 21.09 6.59 -51.37
CA LEU A 8 21.09 5.26 -51.96
C LEU A 8 22.26 5.16 -52.92
N LYS A 9 23.27 4.37 -52.56
CA LYS A 9 24.32 3.97 -53.49
C LYS A 9 23.87 2.72 -54.24
N ILE A 10 23.86 2.81 -55.57
CA ILE A 10 23.53 1.68 -56.45
C ILE A 10 24.83 1.24 -57.11
N ILE A 11 25.13 -0.07 -57.03
CA ILE A 11 26.28 -0.70 -57.68
C ILE A 11 25.75 -1.73 -58.67
N GLY A 12 26.01 -1.52 -59.97
CA GLY A 12 25.70 -2.48 -61.02
C GLY A 12 26.83 -3.48 -61.18
N ARG A 13 26.49 -4.77 -61.29
CA ARG A 13 27.48 -5.84 -61.54
C ARG A 13 27.14 -6.59 -62.83
N GLN A 14 28.15 -6.79 -63.68
CA GLN A 14 28.06 -7.69 -64.83
C GLN A 14 29.34 -8.53 -64.93
N GLY A 15 29.23 -9.83 -64.62
CA GLY A 15 30.40 -10.71 -64.49
C GLY A 15 31.31 -10.23 -63.34
N SER A 16 32.61 -10.01 -63.63
CA SER A 16 33.59 -9.48 -62.68
C SER A 16 33.72 -7.95 -62.68
N LYS A 17 32.89 -7.24 -63.45
CA LYS A 17 32.92 -5.78 -63.54
C LYS A 17 31.85 -5.16 -62.66
N GLU A 18 32.24 -4.15 -61.88
CA GLU A 18 31.34 -3.33 -61.07
C GLU A 18 31.35 -1.89 -61.60
N MET A 19 30.20 -1.23 -61.53
CA MET A 19 30.05 0.20 -61.81
C MET A 19 29.20 0.83 -60.71
N GLU A 20 29.73 1.86 -60.06
CA GLU A 20 28.94 2.70 -59.14
C GLU A 20 28.12 3.71 -59.96
N PHE A 21 26.84 3.83 -59.64
CA PHE A 21 25.97 4.87 -60.19
C PHE A 21 25.97 6.10 -59.29
N ASP A 22 25.57 7.24 -59.86
CA ASP A 22 25.36 8.47 -59.09
C ASP A 22 24.41 8.22 -57.91
N PRO A 23 24.79 8.60 -56.67
CA PRO A 23 23.96 8.35 -55.50
C PRO A 23 22.61 9.07 -55.61
N ILE A 24 21.52 8.35 -55.32
CA ILE A 24 20.18 8.94 -55.27
C ILE A 24 19.95 9.45 -53.85
N LYS A 25 19.63 10.75 -53.72
CA LYS A 25 19.26 11.32 -52.42
C LYS A 25 17.89 10.80 -51.98
N LEU A 26 17.86 10.08 -50.87
CA LEU A 26 16.64 9.54 -50.27
C LEU A 26 15.99 10.52 -49.28
N ALA A 27 16.79 11.22 -48.47
CA ALA A 27 16.28 12.17 -47.49
C ALA A 27 17.31 13.28 -47.13
N ASP A 28 16.81 14.39 -46.61
CA ASP A 28 17.60 15.51 -46.06
C ASP A 28 18.14 15.24 -44.63
N GLY A 29 17.97 14.02 -44.13
CA GLY A 29 18.41 13.51 -42.83
C GLY A 29 17.25 12.99 -41.97
N VAL A 30 17.52 12.65 -40.71
CA VAL A 30 16.57 11.99 -39.80
C VAL A 30 16.27 12.86 -38.58
N ILE A 31 15.00 12.98 -38.20
CA ILE A 31 14.57 13.63 -36.95
C ILE A 31 14.93 12.73 -35.77
N THR A 32 15.75 13.24 -34.84
CA THR A 32 16.24 12.49 -33.68
C THR A 32 15.46 12.74 -32.39
N THR A 33 14.35 13.49 -32.45
CA THR A 33 13.49 13.80 -31.29
C THR A 33 13.07 12.57 -30.46
N PRO A 34 12.75 11.39 -31.06
CA PRO A 34 12.47 10.18 -30.28
C PRO A 34 13.62 9.74 -29.35
N TYR A 35 14.87 10.07 -29.69
CA TYR A 35 16.04 9.75 -28.88
C TYR A 35 16.26 10.72 -27.70
N LEU A 36 15.38 11.71 -27.51
CA LEU A 36 15.41 12.57 -26.34
C LEU A 36 14.82 11.91 -25.09
N VAL A 37 14.24 10.71 -25.20
CA VAL A 37 13.67 9.98 -24.08
C VAL A 37 14.66 9.88 -22.92
N MET A 38 14.23 10.32 -21.73
CA MET A 38 15.03 10.30 -20.51
C MET A 38 15.03 8.90 -19.90
N SER A 39 16.17 8.53 -19.33
CA SER A 39 16.38 7.23 -18.69
C SER A 39 16.08 7.29 -17.19
N ASP A 40 14.87 7.72 -16.83
CA ASP A 40 14.44 7.98 -15.45
C ASP A 40 13.45 6.92 -14.92
N ASP A 41 13.70 5.67 -15.32
CA ASP A 41 12.94 4.50 -14.85
C ASP A 41 12.75 4.50 -13.33
N LYS A 42 11.55 4.12 -12.91
CA LYS A 42 11.16 4.01 -11.50
C LYS A 42 11.52 2.63 -10.98
N VAL A 43 12.65 2.54 -10.31
CA VAL A 43 13.02 1.38 -9.47
C VAL A 43 12.22 1.47 -8.17
N LEU A 44 11.76 0.35 -7.64
CA LEU A 44 10.85 0.28 -6.51
C LEU A 44 11.48 -0.38 -5.29
N LEU A 45 11.28 0.25 -4.13
CA LEU A 45 11.52 -0.39 -2.83
C LEU A 45 10.34 -1.29 -2.47
N GLY A 46 10.64 -2.42 -1.85
CA GLY A 46 9.68 -3.17 -1.05
C GLY A 46 9.42 -2.37 0.22
N LYS A 47 8.25 -1.73 0.30
CA LYS A 47 7.87 -0.88 1.42
C LYS A 47 7.73 -1.70 2.70
N ASP A 48 8.04 -1.08 3.83
CA ASP A 48 7.59 -1.59 5.13
C ASP A 48 6.07 -1.43 5.27
N ALA A 49 5.52 -2.19 6.19
CA ALA A 49 4.16 -2.07 6.72
C ALA A 49 4.23 -1.66 8.20
N PHE A 50 5.25 -0.87 8.59
CA PHE A 50 5.48 -0.53 9.98
C PHE A 50 4.35 0.33 10.52
N GLN A 51 3.78 -0.12 11.63
CA GLN A 51 2.82 0.65 12.41
C GLN A 51 3.44 0.89 13.78
N ARG A 52 3.73 2.15 14.08
CA ARG A 52 4.30 2.50 15.38
C ARG A 52 3.32 2.28 16.51
N VAL A 53 2.03 2.45 16.25
CA VAL A 53 0.97 2.21 17.22
C VAL A 53 0.02 1.20 16.61
N THR A 54 -0.19 0.09 17.31
CA THR A 54 -1.15 -0.94 16.92
C THR A 54 -2.24 -1.03 17.97
N SER A 55 -3.50 -1.06 17.55
CA SER A 55 -4.65 -1.17 18.44
C SER A 55 -5.12 -2.62 18.55
N HIS A 56 -5.47 -3.02 19.77
CA HIS A 56 -5.84 -4.38 20.13
C HIS A 56 -7.02 -4.36 21.11
N THR A 57 -7.65 -5.52 21.26
CA THR A 57 -8.77 -5.70 22.20
C THR A 57 -8.58 -7.01 22.96
N GLU A 58 -8.57 -6.93 24.28
CA GLU A 58 -8.66 -8.10 25.17
C GLU A 58 -10.14 -8.33 25.52
N MET A 59 -10.61 -9.56 25.35
CA MET A 59 -12.02 -9.92 25.55
C MET A 59 -12.20 -10.80 26.78
N ALA A 60 -13.30 -10.63 27.51
CA ALA A 60 -13.71 -11.55 28.56
C ALA A 60 -15.23 -11.58 28.72
N THR A 61 -15.76 -12.70 29.19
CA THR A 61 -17.20 -12.90 29.39
C THR A 61 -17.48 -13.21 30.86
N LEU A 62 -18.53 -12.61 31.41
CA LEU A 62 -19.07 -12.96 32.71
C LEU A 62 -20.48 -13.51 32.52
N ASN A 63 -20.75 -14.73 32.98
CA ASN A 63 -22.09 -15.30 32.94
C ASN A 63 -22.81 -15.13 34.28
N TYR A 64 -24.14 -15.15 34.23
CA TYR A 64 -24.99 -14.89 35.36
C TYR A 64 -26.05 -15.97 35.54
N LEU A 65 -26.51 -16.12 36.78
CA LEU A 65 -27.70 -16.90 37.07
C LEU A 65 -28.96 -16.20 36.54
N VAL A 66 -30.02 -16.99 36.40
CA VAL A 66 -31.37 -16.48 36.13
C VAL A 66 -31.73 -15.40 37.16
N ASN A 67 -32.33 -14.30 36.69
CA ASN A 67 -32.77 -13.17 37.51
C ASN A 67 -31.68 -12.58 38.44
N SER A 68 -30.41 -12.68 38.04
CA SER A 68 -29.29 -12.17 38.81
C SER A 68 -28.34 -11.34 37.94
N SER A 69 -27.79 -10.29 38.54
CA SER A 69 -26.66 -9.49 38.05
C SER A 69 -25.40 -9.70 38.90
N GLN A 70 -25.40 -10.66 39.83
CA GLN A 70 -24.27 -10.89 40.71
C GLN A 70 -23.18 -11.72 40.03
N VAL A 71 -21.99 -11.15 39.89
CA VAL A 71 -20.79 -11.89 39.46
C VAL A 71 -20.38 -12.88 40.56
N ARG A 72 -20.34 -14.18 40.22
CA ARG A 72 -19.97 -15.24 41.15
C ARG A 72 -18.47 -15.49 41.13
N SER A 73 -17.94 -16.02 42.23
CA SER A 73 -16.52 -16.39 42.33
C SER A 73 -16.11 -17.47 41.32
N SER A 74 -17.03 -18.36 40.93
CA SER A 74 -16.80 -19.38 39.90
C SER A 74 -16.48 -18.76 38.54
N GLU A 75 -17.23 -17.73 38.12
CA GLU A 75 -16.98 -17.01 36.85
C GLU A 75 -15.59 -16.36 36.84
N LEU A 76 -15.12 -15.92 38.00
CA LEU A 76 -13.81 -15.28 38.12
C LEU A 76 -12.63 -16.23 37.92
N THR A 77 -12.91 -17.52 37.71
CA THR A 77 -11.94 -18.58 37.44
C THR A 77 -11.99 -19.09 35.99
N ASP A 78 -12.81 -18.48 35.14
CA ASP A 78 -12.84 -18.81 33.71
C ASP A 78 -11.54 -18.36 33.01
N ASP A 79 -11.20 -19.02 31.91
CA ASP A 79 -9.88 -18.89 31.30
C ASP A 79 -9.66 -17.51 30.63
N ASP A 80 -10.70 -16.94 30.04
CA ASP A 80 -10.70 -15.57 29.51
C ASP A 80 -10.59 -14.51 30.62
N ILE A 81 -11.24 -14.73 31.76
CA ILE A 81 -11.10 -13.87 32.94
C ILE A 81 -9.68 -13.96 33.53
N LYS A 82 -9.08 -15.17 33.58
CA LYS A 82 -7.67 -15.33 33.96
C LYS A 82 -6.74 -14.61 32.97
N ALA A 83 -7.00 -14.71 31.67
CA ALA A 83 -6.23 -14.04 30.63
C ALA A 83 -6.28 -12.52 30.80
N MET A 84 -7.47 -11.94 30.96
CA MET A 84 -7.67 -10.52 31.25
C MET A 84 -6.90 -10.06 32.50
N LYS A 85 -6.97 -10.82 33.60
CA LYS A 85 -6.21 -10.51 34.83
C LYS A 85 -4.69 -10.55 34.60
N ALA A 86 -4.21 -11.54 33.85
CA ALA A 86 -2.79 -11.67 33.52
C ALA A 86 -2.32 -10.52 32.62
N PHE A 87 -3.12 -10.16 31.61
CA PHE A 87 -2.89 -9.02 30.72
C PHE A 87 -2.76 -7.72 31.52
N LEU A 88 -3.72 -7.39 32.38
CA LEU A 88 -3.69 -6.18 33.21
C LEU A 88 -2.44 -6.10 34.09
N LYS A 89 -2.01 -7.24 34.66
CA LYS A 89 -0.80 -7.32 35.48
C LYS A 89 0.49 -7.10 34.67
N MET A 90 0.52 -7.57 33.42
CA MET A 90 1.62 -7.32 32.49
C MET A 90 1.63 -5.85 32.05
N ALA A 91 0.49 -5.33 31.60
CA ALA A 91 0.36 -3.95 31.11
C ALA A 91 0.69 -2.92 32.20
N ALA A 92 0.44 -3.22 33.47
CA ALA A 92 0.82 -2.35 34.58
C ALA A 92 2.35 -2.22 34.76
N LYS A 93 3.14 -3.13 34.19
CA LYS A 93 4.61 -3.14 34.25
C LYS A 93 5.26 -2.71 32.94
N ASP A 94 4.50 -2.66 31.86
CA ASP A 94 4.96 -2.36 30.52
C ASP A 94 4.38 -1.03 30.04
N SER A 95 5.23 -0.01 29.97
CA SER A 95 4.83 1.33 29.52
C SER A 95 4.42 1.40 28.05
N THR A 96 4.62 0.34 27.26
CA THR A 96 4.19 0.30 25.86
C THR A 96 2.69 0.01 25.73
N HIS A 97 2.06 -0.64 26.71
CA HIS A 97 0.63 -0.99 26.65
C HIS A 97 -0.24 0.13 27.24
N MET A 98 -0.90 0.89 26.37
CA MET A 98 -1.74 2.02 26.73
C MET A 98 -3.22 1.64 26.64
N LEU A 99 -3.89 1.47 27.78
CA LEU A 99 -5.33 1.21 27.79
C LEU A 99 -6.09 2.43 27.26
N LYS A 100 -7.08 2.21 26.39
CA LYS A 100 -7.82 3.26 25.68
C LYS A 100 -9.26 3.38 26.14
N GLY A 101 -9.92 2.26 26.42
CA GLY A 101 -11.30 2.25 26.90
C GLY A 101 -11.85 0.84 26.99
N VAL A 102 -12.95 0.70 27.72
CA VAL A 102 -13.68 -0.55 27.86
C VAL A 102 -15.08 -0.37 27.30
N LYS A 103 -15.48 -1.31 26.44
CA LYS A 103 -16.89 -1.49 26.07
C LYS A 103 -17.44 -2.72 26.77
N ILE A 104 -18.63 -2.60 27.35
CA ILE A 104 -19.34 -3.72 27.98
C ILE A 104 -20.72 -3.81 27.33
N ASP A 105 -20.93 -4.85 26.53
CA ASP A 105 -22.26 -5.22 26.08
C ASP A 105 -22.83 -6.25 27.08
N ALA A 106 -24.08 -6.07 27.52
CA ALA A 106 -24.69 -6.95 28.51
C ALA A 106 -26.11 -7.33 28.10
N TRP A 107 -26.46 -8.60 28.31
CA TRP A 107 -27.73 -9.18 27.89
C TRP A 107 -28.47 -9.88 29.03
N ALA A 108 -29.79 -9.90 28.88
CA ALA A 108 -30.67 -10.86 29.51
C ALA A 108 -30.94 -12.03 28.57
N SER A 109 -31.16 -13.22 29.15
CA SER A 109 -31.78 -14.30 28.39
C SER A 109 -33.23 -13.93 28.08
N PRO A 110 -33.81 -14.42 26.98
CA PRO A 110 -35.20 -14.19 26.63
C PRO A 110 -36.13 -15.07 27.49
N GLU A 111 -36.07 -14.90 28.81
CA GLU A 111 -36.94 -15.55 29.78
C GLU A 111 -37.30 -14.56 30.91
N GLY A 112 -38.58 -14.43 31.24
CA GLY A 112 -39.04 -13.54 32.31
C GLY A 112 -39.75 -12.29 31.80
N GLU A 113 -40.04 -11.37 32.72
CA GLU A 113 -40.73 -10.13 32.37
C GLU A 113 -39.78 -9.20 31.59
N LEU A 114 -40.23 -8.65 30.45
CA LEU A 114 -39.40 -7.82 29.57
C LEU A 114 -38.75 -6.64 30.29
N THR A 115 -39.50 -5.93 31.12
CA THR A 115 -39.02 -4.79 31.94
C THR A 115 -37.94 -5.22 32.92
N LEU A 116 -38.10 -6.38 33.57
CA LEU A 116 -37.10 -6.98 34.44
C LEU A 116 -35.83 -7.33 33.66
N ASN A 117 -35.96 -7.84 32.43
CA ASN A 117 -34.83 -8.21 31.59
C ASN A 117 -34.05 -7.00 31.05
N GLU A 118 -34.72 -5.89 30.77
CA GLU A 118 -34.09 -4.61 30.46
C GLU A 118 -33.26 -4.10 31.64
N ASP A 119 -33.84 -4.07 32.85
CA ASP A 119 -33.15 -3.67 34.08
C ASP A 119 -31.96 -4.60 34.41
N LEU A 120 -32.14 -5.92 34.21
CA LEU A 120 -31.09 -6.91 34.44
C LEU A 120 -29.89 -6.72 33.50
N ALA A 121 -30.12 -6.35 32.24
CA ALA A 121 -29.03 -6.09 31.31
C ALA A 121 -28.19 -4.87 31.76
N ASP A 122 -28.83 -3.81 32.24
CA ASP A 122 -28.16 -2.63 32.80
C ASP A 122 -27.39 -2.95 34.09
N ASP A 123 -28.02 -3.66 35.02
CA ASP A 123 -27.37 -4.09 36.26
C ASP A 123 -26.18 -5.03 36.02
N ARG A 124 -26.28 -5.92 35.03
CA ARG A 124 -25.17 -6.78 34.60
C ARG A 124 -24.02 -5.97 34.03
N ALA A 125 -24.29 -4.99 33.17
CA ALA A 125 -23.26 -4.09 32.66
C ALA A 125 -22.53 -3.36 33.80
N LYS A 126 -23.27 -2.84 34.79
CA LYS A 126 -22.71 -2.19 35.99
C LYS A 126 -21.90 -3.14 36.86
N SER A 127 -22.36 -4.39 37.04
CA SER A 127 -21.66 -5.39 37.84
C SER A 127 -20.33 -5.82 37.20
N ALA A 128 -20.31 -6.02 35.87
CA ALA A 128 -19.11 -6.31 35.09
C ALA A 128 -18.12 -5.13 35.12
N MET A 129 -18.62 -3.91 34.95
CA MET A 129 -17.83 -2.68 35.12
C MET A 129 -17.21 -2.61 36.52
N SER A 130 -17.98 -2.87 37.57
CA SER A 130 -17.50 -2.83 38.96
C SER A 130 -16.38 -3.83 39.20
N TRP A 131 -16.52 -5.06 38.69
CA TRP A 131 -15.46 -6.07 38.75
C TRP A 131 -14.18 -5.60 38.06
N LEU A 132 -14.26 -5.20 36.78
CA LEU A 132 -13.09 -4.79 36.01
C LEU A 132 -12.46 -3.51 36.57
N LYS A 133 -13.26 -2.56 37.04
CA LYS A 133 -12.80 -1.37 37.76
C LYS A 133 -11.98 -1.75 38.99
N GLY A 134 -12.40 -2.79 39.72
CA GLY A 134 -11.63 -3.37 40.81
C GLY A 134 -10.27 -3.92 40.38
N GLU A 135 -10.21 -4.68 39.27
CA GLU A 135 -8.94 -5.19 38.72
C GLU A 135 -8.01 -4.06 38.23
N LEU A 136 -8.55 -3.05 37.56
CA LEU A 136 -7.79 -1.89 37.10
C LEU A 136 -7.18 -1.12 38.28
N LYS A 137 -7.97 -0.89 39.35
CA LYS A 137 -7.49 -0.24 40.58
C LYS A 137 -6.43 -1.06 41.31
N ARG A 138 -6.60 -2.39 41.40
CA ARG A 138 -5.58 -3.30 41.94
C ARG A 138 -4.24 -3.16 41.22
N ASN A 139 -4.30 -2.94 39.90
CA ASN A 139 -3.13 -2.74 39.05
C ASN A 139 -2.73 -1.26 38.88
N LYS A 140 -3.32 -0.34 39.68
CA LYS A 140 -3.00 1.10 39.74
C LYS A 140 -3.27 1.90 38.46
N PHE A 141 -4.15 1.42 37.59
CA PHE A 141 -4.60 2.20 36.43
C PHE A 141 -5.54 3.33 36.87
N LYS A 142 -5.07 4.58 36.78
CA LYS A 142 -5.82 5.77 37.20
C LYS A 142 -7.10 6.01 36.37
N MET A 143 -7.09 5.60 35.10
CA MET A 143 -8.23 5.71 34.18
C MET A 143 -9.45 4.89 34.62
N ALA A 144 -9.31 3.99 35.61
CA ALA A 144 -10.45 3.25 36.17
C ALA A 144 -11.55 4.16 36.75
N ASP A 145 -11.18 5.38 37.15
CA ASP A 145 -12.10 6.38 37.70
C ASP A 145 -12.56 7.43 36.68
N ASP A 146 -12.09 7.36 35.44
CA ASP A 146 -12.54 8.22 34.34
C ASP A 146 -13.82 7.66 33.73
N GLU A 147 -14.92 8.42 33.76
CA GLU A 147 -16.20 8.00 33.16
C GLU A 147 -16.09 7.81 31.64
N ALA A 148 -15.26 8.60 30.96
CA ALA A 148 -15.06 8.50 29.52
C ALA A 148 -14.32 7.20 29.11
N PHE A 149 -13.68 6.52 30.05
CA PHE A 149 -13.02 5.24 29.82
C PHE A 149 -14.02 4.09 29.66
N TRP A 150 -15.29 4.26 30.07
CA TRP A 150 -16.30 3.21 30.09
C TRP A 150 -17.42 3.49 29.10
N THR A 151 -17.75 2.49 28.29
CA THR A 151 -18.93 2.48 27.44
C THR A 151 -19.79 1.27 27.80
N LEU A 152 -20.89 1.50 28.53
CA LEU A 152 -21.84 0.46 28.88
C LEU A 152 -22.96 0.42 27.84
N THR A 153 -23.27 -0.77 27.33
CA THR A 153 -24.32 -0.98 26.33
C THR A 153 -25.24 -2.10 26.82
N PRO A 154 -26.25 -1.79 27.64
CA PRO A 154 -27.30 -2.76 27.97
C PRO A 154 -28.12 -3.06 26.71
N ARG A 155 -28.24 -4.34 26.37
CA ARG A 155 -28.88 -4.82 25.14
C ARG A 155 -30.28 -5.41 25.37
N GLY A 156 -30.69 -5.58 26.63
CA GLY A 156 -31.92 -6.30 26.96
C GLY A 156 -31.82 -7.78 26.57
N GLU A 157 -32.92 -8.36 26.08
CA GLU A 157 -32.99 -9.77 25.71
C GLU A 157 -32.23 -10.10 24.41
N ASP A 158 -31.41 -11.15 24.43
CA ASP A 158 -30.63 -11.60 23.26
C ASP A 158 -31.42 -12.58 22.38
N TRP A 159 -32.52 -12.14 21.76
CA TRP A 159 -33.31 -13.00 20.85
C TRP A 159 -32.53 -13.47 19.63
N ASP A 160 -31.62 -12.64 19.11
CA ASP A 160 -30.76 -13.01 17.99
C ASP A 160 -29.71 -14.04 18.40
N GLY A 161 -29.11 -13.90 19.58
CA GLY A 161 -28.21 -14.89 20.15
C GLY A 161 -28.93 -16.19 20.49
N PHE A 162 -30.15 -16.14 21.01
CA PHE A 162 -31.00 -17.31 21.22
C PHE A 162 -31.23 -18.08 19.93
N LYS A 163 -31.60 -17.38 18.85
CA LYS A 163 -31.77 -18.00 17.54
C LYS A 163 -30.49 -18.70 17.07
N ARG A 164 -29.33 -18.03 17.15
CA ARG A 164 -28.03 -18.62 16.76
C ARG A 164 -27.68 -19.84 17.60
N ALA A 165 -27.88 -19.78 18.91
CA ALA A 165 -27.62 -20.89 19.81
C ALA A 165 -28.53 -22.09 19.50
N MET A 166 -29.82 -21.84 19.25
CA MET A 166 -30.77 -22.87 18.84
C MET A 166 -30.41 -23.53 17.51
N GLU A 167 -30.00 -22.77 16.50
CA GLU A 167 -29.55 -23.31 15.20
C GLU A 167 -28.39 -24.31 15.35
N GLN A 168 -27.45 -24.00 16.26
CA GLN A 168 -26.26 -24.80 16.56
C GLN A 168 -26.52 -25.94 17.56
N SER A 169 -27.66 -25.94 18.22
CA SER A 169 -27.99 -26.93 19.25
C SER A 169 -28.30 -28.32 18.69
N SER A 170 -28.22 -29.30 19.58
CA SER A 170 -28.67 -30.68 19.36
C SER A 170 -30.09 -30.93 19.89
N ILE A 171 -30.84 -29.89 20.26
CA ILE A 171 -32.21 -30.01 20.78
C ILE A 171 -33.11 -30.64 19.72
N ALA A 172 -33.87 -31.66 20.12
CA ALA A 172 -34.65 -32.49 19.19
C ALA A 172 -35.65 -31.66 18.37
N ASP A 173 -36.37 -30.75 19.03
CA ASP A 173 -37.41 -29.92 18.40
C ASP A 173 -36.90 -28.53 17.96
N LYS A 174 -35.60 -28.37 17.69
CA LYS A 174 -35.03 -27.06 17.35
C LYS A 174 -35.74 -26.38 16.16
N ASP A 175 -36.15 -27.14 15.15
CA ASP A 175 -36.83 -26.59 13.97
C ASP A 175 -38.22 -26.01 14.31
N LEU A 176 -38.88 -26.55 15.33
CA LEU A 176 -40.15 -26.01 15.84
C LEU A 176 -39.90 -24.69 16.58
N VAL A 177 -38.87 -24.62 17.42
CA VAL A 177 -38.47 -23.41 18.13
C VAL A 177 -38.10 -22.30 17.14
N LEU A 178 -37.28 -22.61 16.13
CA LEU A 178 -36.89 -21.66 15.09
C LEU A 178 -38.10 -21.15 14.27
N ARG A 179 -39.11 -22.00 14.05
CA ARG A 179 -40.36 -21.57 13.41
C ARG A 179 -41.16 -20.62 14.28
N VAL A 180 -41.24 -20.86 15.59
CA VAL A 180 -41.89 -19.94 16.54
C VAL A 180 -41.21 -18.57 16.52
N LEU A 181 -39.88 -18.52 16.49
CA LEU A 181 -39.12 -17.27 16.39
C LEU A 181 -39.41 -16.49 15.09
N GLN A 182 -39.74 -17.18 13.99
CA GLN A 182 -40.11 -16.54 12.72
C GLN A 182 -41.57 -16.11 12.68
N MET A 183 -42.46 -16.91 13.27
CA MET A 183 -43.91 -16.74 13.15
C MET A 183 -44.44 -15.62 14.04
N TYR A 184 -43.82 -15.40 15.19
CA TYR A 184 -44.26 -14.40 16.15
C TYR A 184 -43.23 -13.28 16.24
N PRO A 185 -43.53 -12.05 15.80
CA PRO A 185 -42.63 -10.91 15.97
C PRO A 185 -42.70 -10.29 17.38
N ASP A 186 -43.67 -10.67 18.20
CA ASP A 186 -43.80 -10.21 19.59
C ASP A 186 -42.98 -11.08 20.55
N GLY A 187 -42.13 -10.47 21.39
CA GLY A 187 -41.21 -11.18 22.29
C GLY A 187 -41.93 -12.02 23.35
N THR A 188 -42.94 -11.43 24.00
CA THR A 188 -43.74 -12.11 25.04
C THR A 188 -44.46 -13.33 24.48
N LYS A 189 -45.07 -13.20 23.29
CA LYS A 189 -45.76 -14.31 22.64
C LYS A 189 -44.79 -15.40 22.17
N ARG A 190 -43.60 -15.04 21.68
CA ARG A 190 -42.55 -16.03 21.34
C ARG A 190 -42.18 -16.84 22.57
N GLU A 191 -41.91 -16.18 23.69
CA GLU A 191 -41.51 -16.82 24.93
C GLU A 191 -42.59 -17.78 25.44
N GLU A 192 -43.86 -17.35 25.44
CA GLU A 192 -45.00 -18.18 25.86
C GLU A 192 -45.10 -19.48 25.02
N GLU A 193 -44.97 -19.35 23.71
CA GLU A 193 -45.06 -20.48 22.78
C GLU A 193 -43.88 -21.45 22.95
N ILE A 194 -42.68 -20.94 23.23
CA ILE A 194 -41.51 -21.77 23.52
C ILE A 194 -41.68 -22.48 24.89
N LYS A 195 -42.20 -21.81 25.91
CA LYS A 195 -42.49 -22.40 27.23
C LYS A 195 -43.51 -23.52 27.17
N ASN A 196 -44.51 -23.41 26.28
CA ASN A 196 -45.54 -24.43 26.10
C ASN A 196 -45.01 -25.74 25.50
N MET A 197 -43.74 -25.81 25.08
CA MET A 197 -43.10 -27.02 24.56
C MET A 197 -42.57 -27.97 25.66
N ALA A 198 -42.82 -27.68 26.94
CA ALA A 198 -42.55 -28.53 28.10
C ALA A 198 -41.11 -29.10 28.14
N ALA A 199 -40.90 -30.38 27.79
CA ALA A 199 -39.59 -31.04 27.85
C ALA A 199 -38.52 -30.32 27.01
N THR A 200 -38.92 -29.79 25.85
CA THR A 200 -38.04 -28.99 24.99
C THR A 200 -37.64 -27.69 25.67
N TYR A 201 -38.54 -27.08 26.43
CA TYR A 201 -38.21 -25.87 27.20
C TYR A 201 -37.26 -26.18 28.36
N ASP A 202 -37.38 -27.33 29.02
CA ASP A 202 -36.43 -27.76 30.05
C ASP A 202 -35.01 -27.90 29.47
N GLU A 203 -34.86 -28.54 28.29
CA GLU A 203 -33.57 -28.61 27.56
C GLU A 203 -33.04 -27.22 27.20
N ILE A 204 -33.89 -26.33 26.66
CA ILE A 204 -33.50 -24.95 26.33
C ILE A 204 -33.03 -24.19 27.57
N ARG A 205 -33.76 -24.31 28.69
CA ARG A 205 -33.45 -23.63 29.94
C ARG A 205 -32.10 -24.05 30.51
N ASP A 206 -31.78 -25.33 30.38
CA ASP A 206 -30.60 -25.91 31.01
C ASP A 206 -29.37 -25.81 30.09
N ASP A 207 -29.54 -25.92 28.77
CA ASP A 207 -28.42 -25.99 27.81
C ASP A 207 -28.19 -24.70 26.99
N ILE A 208 -29.20 -23.84 26.81
CA ILE A 208 -29.13 -22.67 25.92
C ILE A 208 -29.16 -21.35 26.69
N LEU A 209 -30.18 -21.15 27.53
CA LEU A 209 -30.40 -19.87 28.23
C LEU A 209 -29.23 -19.44 29.14
N PRO A 210 -28.46 -20.33 29.81
CA PRO A 210 -27.38 -19.91 30.69
C PRO A 210 -26.29 -19.10 29.96
N ALA A 211 -25.94 -19.47 28.72
CA ALA A 211 -24.95 -18.75 27.91
C ALA A 211 -25.48 -17.40 27.38
N LEU A 212 -26.79 -17.15 27.44
CA LEU A 212 -27.38 -15.88 27.03
C LEU A 212 -27.38 -14.84 28.17
N ARG A 213 -27.21 -15.29 29.41
CA ARG A 213 -27.13 -14.44 30.59
C ARG A 213 -25.70 -13.96 30.77
N ARG A 214 -25.25 -12.97 29.99
CA ARG A 214 -23.82 -12.61 29.95
C ARG A 214 -23.54 -11.11 29.83
N SER A 215 -22.33 -10.73 30.22
CA SER A 215 -21.68 -9.47 29.90
C SER A 215 -20.39 -9.76 29.15
N GLU A 216 -20.27 -9.21 27.95
CA GLU A 216 -19.06 -9.28 27.12
C GLU A 216 -18.27 -7.98 27.33
N ILE A 217 -17.04 -8.14 27.77
CA ILE A 217 -16.10 -7.07 28.07
C ILE A 217 -15.09 -7.01 26.94
N ALA A 218 -14.92 -5.82 26.34
CA ALA A 218 -13.92 -5.51 25.35
C ALA A 218 -13.01 -4.39 25.87
N LEU A 219 -11.83 -4.75 26.36
CA LEU A 219 -10.80 -3.81 26.79
C LEU A 219 -9.90 -3.45 25.61
N ASN A 220 -10.05 -2.23 25.11
CA ASN A 220 -9.26 -1.71 24.00
C ASN A 220 -7.96 -1.08 24.51
N TYR A 221 -6.86 -1.38 23.84
CA TYR A 221 -5.54 -0.85 24.18
C TYR A 221 -4.68 -0.65 22.93
N ASP A 222 -3.76 0.29 23.02
CA ASP A 222 -2.73 0.53 22.02
C ASP A 222 -1.40 -0.02 22.52
N ILE A 223 -0.60 -0.59 21.63
CA ILE A 223 0.82 -0.90 21.89
C ILE A 223 1.66 0.18 21.22
N GLN A 224 2.40 0.94 22.03
CA GLN A 224 3.33 1.96 21.58
C GLN A 224 4.68 1.32 21.23
N GLY A 225 5.00 1.28 19.95
CA GLY A 225 6.27 0.83 19.42
C GLY A 225 7.42 1.81 19.69
N LYS A 226 8.63 1.35 19.36
CA LYS A 226 9.90 2.07 19.55
C LYS A 226 9.89 3.43 18.83
N THR A 227 10.61 4.41 19.38
CA THR A 227 10.81 5.73 18.75
C THR A 227 11.82 5.67 17.60
N ASP A 228 11.87 6.69 16.75
CA ASP A 228 12.85 6.77 15.66
C ASP A 228 14.30 6.72 16.15
N ALA A 229 14.59 7.40 17.25
CA ALA A 229 15.90 7.37 17.87
C ALA A 229 16.27 5.97 18.36
N GLN A 230 15.31 5.24 18.95
CA GLN A 230 15.51 3.86 19.39
C GLN A 230 15.72 2.93 18.19
N LEU A 231 14.87 3.01 17.16
CA LEU A 231 14.99 2.17 15.96
C LEU A 231 16.31 2.41 15.24
N THR A 232 16.73 3.67 15.09
CA THR A 232 18.01 4.03 14.47
C THR A 232 19.19 3.45 15.25
N ALA A 233 19.21 3.60 16.58
CA ALA A 233 20.28 3.06 17.41
C ALA A 233 20.29 1.51 17.39
N MET A 234 19.12 0.88 17.53
CA MET A 234 19.00 -0.58 17.57
C MET A 234 19.34 -1.23 16.24
N ALA A 235 18.99 -0.62 15.10
CA ALA A 235 19.37 -1.11 13.78
C ALA A 235 20.90 -1.09 13.56
N LYS A 236 21.63 -0.32 14.35
CA LYS A 236 23.10 -0.26 14.34
C LYS A 236 23.72 -1.24 15.35
N ASP A 237 23.26 -1.19 16.59
CA ASP A 237 23.96 -1.85 17.70
C ASP A 237 23.44 -3.27 17.98
N MET A 238 22.16 -3.54 17.68
CA MET A 238 21.49 -4.81 17.98
C MET A 238 20.39 -5.15 16.97
N PRO A 239 20.70 -5.25 15.66
CA PRO A 239 19.68 -5.40 14.62
C PRO A 239 18.85 -6.68 14.76
N ASP A 240 19.39 -7.77 15.31
CA ASP A 240 18.67 -9.03 15.56
C ASP A 240 17.52 -8.90 16.59
N SER A 241 17.43 -7.77 17.31
CA SER A 241 16.35 -7.48 18.25
C SER A 241 15.15 -6.76 17.62
N LEU A 242 15.29 -6.32 16.37
CA LEU A 242 14.24 -5.66 15.62
C LEU A 242 13.54 -6.68 14.71
N ASN A 243 12.23 -6.52 14.56
CA ASN A 243 11.50 -7.29 13.55
C ASN A 243 11.72 -6.70 12.14
N VAL A 244 11.21 -7.40 11.12
CA VAL A 244 11.42 -7.02 9.72
C VAL A 244 10.87 -5.63 9.39
N GLU A 245 9.69 -5.28 9.91
CA GLU A 245 9.07 -3.97 9.65
C GLU A 245 9.84 -2.85 10.34
N GLU A 246 10.33 -3.10 11.55
CA GLU A 246 11.18 -2.16 12.29
C GLU A 246 12.51 -1.90 11.58
N LEU A 247 13.17 -2.92 11.04
CA LEU A 247 14.41 -2.75 10.28
C LEU A 247 14.19 -2.06 8.94
N LEU A 248 13.16 -2.46 8.18
CA LEU A 248 12.82 -1.83 6.91
C LEU A 248 12.48 -0.35 7.11
N PHE A 249 11.68 -0.04 8.14
CA PHE A 249 11.36 1.34 8.50
C PHE A 249 12.59 2.10 8.99
N ALA A 250 13.47 1.49 9.80
CA ALA A 250 14.71 2.13 10.26
C ALA A 250 15.61 2.60 9.11
N ALA A 251 15.65 1.85 7.99
CA ALA A 251 16.38 2.28 6.79
C ALA A 251 15.79 3.55 6.14
N THR A 252 14.51 3.83 6.34
CA THR A 252 13.87 5.07 5.82
C THR A 252 14.19 6.31 6.66
N LEU A 253 14.70 6.13 7.88
CA LEU A 253 15.05 7.23 8.79
C LEU A 253 16.38 7.92 8.44
N THR A 254 17.10 7.44 7.43
CA THR A 254 18.36 8.01 6.97
C THR A 254 18.33 8.28 5.46
N ASN A 255 19.02 9.35 5.06
CA ASN A 255 19.28 9.68 3.65
C ASN A 255 20.68 9.23 3.19
N ASP A 256 21.50 8.66 4.08
CA ASP A 256 22.81 8.11 3.71
C ASP A 256 22.62 6.74 3.07
N MET A 257 22.86 6.65 1.75
CA MET A 257 22.69 5.43 0.98
C MET A 257 23.57 4.26 1.46
N ASN A 258 24.74 4.52 2.04
CA ASN A 258 25.59 3.45 2.56
C ASN A 258 25.01 2.88 3.86
N GLU A 259 24.43 3.73 4.69
CA GLU A 259 23.73 3.28 5.89
C GLU A 259 22.43 2.55 5.56
N GLN A 260 21.66 3.03 4.57
CA GLN A 260 20.50 2.29 4.05
C GLN A 260 20.90 0.90 3.54
N LEU A 261 21.99 0.81 2.77
CA LEU A 261 22.52 -0.46 2.28
C LEU A 261 22.90 -1.39 3.44
N ARG A 262 23.54 -0.87 4.48
CA ARG A 262 23.90 -1.65 5.67
C ARG A 262 22.65 -2.22 6.35
N ILE A 263 21.64 -1.39 6.60
CA ILE A 263 20.40 -1.81 7.26
C ILE A 263 19.63 -2.83 6.41
N TYR A 264 19.49 -2.61 5.10
CA TYR A 264 18.82 -3.59 4.22
C TYR A 264 19.57 -4.92 4.12
N LYS A 265 20.90 -4.92 4.22
CA LYS A 265 21.68 -6.16 4.35
C LYS A 265 21.43 -6.88 5.67
N GLU A 266 21.19 -6.16 6.77
CA GLU A 266 20.74 -6.78 8.01
C GLU A 266 19.35 -7.40 7.86
N VAL A 267 18.41 -6.76 7.15
CA VAL A 267 17.11 -7.38 6.81
C VAL A 267 17.33 -8.69 6.04
N GLU A 268 18.15 -8.68 5.00
CA GLU A 268 18.47 -9.86 4.19
C GLU A 268 19.13 -10.98 5.02
N ARG A 269 19.95 -10.63 6.03
CA ARG A 269 20.63 -11.59 6.92
C ARG A 269 19.68 -12.18 7.96
N ILE A 270 18.90 -11.34 8.63
CA ILE A 270 18.06 -11.72 9.78
C ILE A 270 16.74 -12.34 9.31
N HIS A 271 16.20 -11.86 8.20
CA HIS A 271 14.95 -12.31 7.59
C HIS A 271 15.18 -12.82 6.16
N PRO A 272 15.95 -13.92 5.98
CA PRO A 272 16.37 -14.39 4.65
C PRO A 272 15.21 -14.87 3.76
N ASN A 273 14.03 -15.10 4.33
CA ASN A 273 12.82 -15.50 3.61
C ASN A 273 11.92 -14.30 3.26
N ASP A 274 12.31 -13.07 3.59
CA ASP A 274 11.60 -11.86 3.18
C ASP A 274 12.28 -11.25 1.95
N TYR A 275 11.58 -11.24 0.82
CA TYR A 275 12.13 -10.74 -0.44
C TYR A 275 12.55 -9.26 -0.37
N ARG A 276 11.95 -8.47 0.54
CA ARG A 276 12.17 -7.01 0.63
C ARG A 276 13.59 -6.68 1.02
N GLY A 277 14.26 -7.52 1.81
CA GLY A 277 15.69 -7.34 2.13
C GLY A 277 16.56 -7.34 0.87
N ALA A 278 16.56 -8.45 0.12
CA ALA A 278 17.30 -8.56 -1.13
C ALA A 278 16.87 -7.51 -2.17
N ASN A 279 15.56 -7.27 -2.32
CA ASN A 279 15.07 -6.25 -3.24
C ASN A 279 15.60 -4.85 -2.90
N ASN A 280 15.59 -4.47 -1.63
CA ASN A 280 15.97 -3.12 -1.22
C ASN A 280 17.49 -2.93 -1.25
N VAL A 281 18.27 -3.99 -1.03
CA VAL A 281 19.72 -3.99 -1.34
C VAL A 281 19.93 -3.74 -2.85
N GLY A 282 19.18 -4.43 -3.72
CA GLY A 282 19.22 -4.22 -5.17
C GLY A 282 18.84 -2.80 -5.58
N TYR A 283 17.83 -2.21 -4.93
CA TYR A 283 17.43 -0.81 -5.14
C TYR A 283 18.59 0.15 -4.85
N ILE A 284 19.28 0.00 -3.72
CA ILE A 284 20.43 0.86 -3.41
C ILE A 284 21.56 0.67 -4.42
N TYR A 285 21.80 -0.56 -4.89
CA TYR A 285 22.78 -0.80 -5.96
C TYR A 285 22.41 -0.12 -7.28
N MET A 286 21.13 -0.06 -7.65
CA MET A 286 20.69 0.74 -8.80
C MET A 286 21.03 2.21 -8.63
N MET A 287 20.75 2.78 -7.47
CA MET A 287 21.05 4.19 -7.18
C MET A 287 22.56 4.46 -7.12
N GLN A 288 23.38 3.44 -6.84
CA GLN A 288 24.85 3.50 -6.92
C GLN A 288 25.40 3.18 -8.33
N ASN A 289 24.54 3.03 -9.36
CA ASN A 289 24.90 2.62 -10.72
C ASN A 289 25.61 1.25 -10.82
N LYS A 290 25.40 0.36 -9.84
CA LYS A 290 25.94 -1.00 -9.81
C LYS A 290 24.93 -1.99 -10.40
N LEU A 291 24.72 -1.88 -11.71
CA LEU A 291 23.64 -2.60 -12.41
C LEU A 291 23.71 -4.13 -12.25
N ALA A 292 24.91 -4.71 -12.32
CA ALA A 292 25.09 -6.17 -12.19
C ALA A 292 24.78 -6.67 -10.76
N ASP A 293 25.22 -5.93 -9.74
CA ASP A 293 24.95 -6.28 -8.34
C ASP A 293 23.45 -6.13 -8.02
N ALA A 294 22.82 -5.09 -8.57
CA ALA A 294 21.39 -4.87 -8.44
C ALA A 294 20.57 -6.01 -9.07
N GLU A 295 20.92 -6.42 -10.28
CA GLU A 295 20.28 -7.54 -10.97
C GLU A 295 20.34 -8.83 -10.15
N ALA A 296 21.51 -9.18 -9.63
CA ALA A 296 21.70 -10.38 -8.80
C ALA A 296 20.77 -10.35 -7.57
N GLN A 297 20.63 -9.18 -6.94
CA GLN A 297 19.77 -8.98 -5.77
C GLN A 297 18.28 -9.03 -6.10
N PHE A 298 17.84 -8.42 -7.21
CA PHE A 298 16.45 -8.55 -7.65
C PHE A 298 16.09 -9.98 -8.07
N GLN A 299 17.02 -10.71 -8.71
CA GLN A 299 16.85 -12.13 -9.02
C GLN A 299 16.73 -12.96 -7.73
N LYS A 300 17.59 -12.70 -6.74
CA LYS A 300 17.51 -13.33 -5.42
C LYS A 300 16.16 -13.06 -4.76
N ALA A 301 15.71 -11.81 -4.71
CA ALA A 301 14.41 -11.44 -4.16
C ALA A 301 13.26 -12.21 -4.83
N ASN A 302 13.24 -12.28 -6.15
CA ASN A 302 12.20 -13.00 -6.89
C ASN A 302 12.29 -14.53 -6.75
N SER A 303 13.46 -15.07 -6.39
CA SER A 303 13.64 -16.50 -6.07
C SER A 303 13.14 -16.88 -4.67
N ILE A 304 13.16 -15.93 -3.72
CA ILE A 304 12.58 -16.09 -2.38
C ILE A 304 11.05 -16.11 -2.50
N GLN A 305 10.51 -15.12 -3.20
CA GLN A 305 9.09 -14.99 -3.46
C GLN A 305 8.89 -14.25 -4.79
N ASP A 306 8.14 -14.86 -5.72
CA ASP A 306 7.72 -14.15 -6.93
C ASP A 306 6.85 -12.95 -6.53
N ASN A 307 7.29 -11.76 -6.91
CA ASN A 307 6.65 -10.54 -6.47
C ASN A 307 6.75 -9.44 -7.55
N PRO A 308 5.74 -8.55 -7.63
CA PRO A 308 5.69 -7.57 -8.69
C PRO A 308 6.74 -6.45 -8.54
N VAL A 309 7.20 -6.16 -7.31
CA VAL A 309 8.21 -5.10 -7.04
C VAL A 309 9.56 -5.47 -7.66
N SER A 310 10.09 -6.65 -7.31
CA SER A 310 11.35 -7.16 -7.86
C SER A 310 11.23 -7.45 -9.36
N THR A 311 10.06 -7.91 -9.83
CA THR A 311 9.81 -8.11 -11.26
C THR A 311 9.87 -6.79 -12.04
N ASN A 312 9.30 -5.70 -11.53
CA ASN A 312 9.46 -4.36 -12.13
C ASN A 312 10.94 -3.98 -12.20
N ASN A 313 11.67 -4.17 -11.11
CA ASN A 313 13.08 -3.78 -11.03
C ASN A 313 13.96 -4.57 -12.00
N LEU A 314 13.69 -5.86 -12.20
CA LEU A 314 14.31 -6.65 -13.27
C LEU A 314 13.94 -6.12 -14.66
N GLY A 315 12.73 -5.60 -14.85
CA GLY A 315 12.31 -4.91 -16.06
C GLY A 315 13.17 -3.67 -16.35
N VAL A 316 13.46 -2.88 -15.32
CA VAL A 316 14.36 -1.72 -15.42
C VAL A 316 15.77 -2.18 -15.82
N VAL A 317 16.30 -3.22 -15.18
CA VAL A 317 17.61 -3.79 -15.56
C VAL A 317 17.63 -4.22 -17.02
N ALA A 318 16.60 -4.95 -17.48
CA ALA A 318 16.49 -5.41 -18.86
C ALA A 318 16.47 -4.23 -19.85
N ARG A 319 15.72 -3.16 -19.53
CA ARG A 319 15.65 -1.95 -20.37
C ARG A 319 17.01 -1.26 -20.47
N LEU A 320 17.72 -1.12 -19.35
CA LEU A 320 19.05 -0.50 -19.30
C LEU A 320 20.11 -1.32 -20.04
N LYS A 321 19.93 -2.64 -20.15
CA LYS A 321 20.74 -3.52 -21.02
C LYS A 321 20.35 -3.46 -22.50
N GLY A 322 19.29 -2.72 -22.84
CA GLY A 322 18.79 -2.57 -24.20
C GLY A 322 17.75 -3.62 -24.61
N ASP A 323 17.38 -4.56 -23.73
CA ASP A 323 16.36 -5.57 -24.03
C ASP A 323 14.95 -5.04 -23.72
N ARG A 324 14.45 -4.21 -24.65
CA ARG A 324 13.13 -3.58 -24.56
C ARG A 324 11.99 -4.60 -24.55
N LYS A 325 12.14 -5.71 -25.27
CA LYS A 325 11.12 -6.76 -25.33
C LYS A 325 10.99 -7.42 -23.96
N LYS A 326 12.12 -7.81 -23.35
CA LYS A 326 12.12 -8.41 -22.03
C LYS A 326 11.63 -7.45 -20.95
N ALA A 327 12.02 -6.17 -21.04
CA ALA A 327 11.54 -5.14 -20.13
C ALA A 327 10.01 -5.05 -20.15
N ALA A 328 9.40 -4.96 -21.35
CA ALA A 328 7.94 -4.91 -21.49
C ALA A 328 7.24 -6.15 -20.92
N GLU A 329 7.78 -7.35 -21.16
CA GLU A 329 7.25 -8.60 -20.58
C GLU A 329 7.26 -8.57 -19.04
N LEU A 330 8.36 -8.09 -18.44
CA LEU A 330 8.50 -7.99 -16.99
C LEU A 330 7.57 -6.92 -16.41
N TYR A 331 7.49 -5.73 -17.02
CA TYR A 331 6.56 -4.69 -16.58
C TYR A 331 5.11 -5.17 -16.62
N ASN A 332 4.69 -5.87 -17.68
CA ASN A 332 3.33 -6.41 -17.78
C ASN A 332 3.01 -7.41 -16.65
N LYS A 333 3.99 -8.21 -16.19
CA LYS A 333 3.83 -9.10 -15.03
C LYS A 333 3.82 -8.35 -13.70
N ALA A 334 4.45 -7.19 -13.64
CA ALA A 334 4.64 -6.40 -12.43
C ALA A 334 3.53 -5.36 -12.17
N MET A 335 2.47 -5.30 -12.97
CA MET A 335 1.45 -4.23 -12.91
C MET A 335 0.83 -4.02 -11.52
N ALA A 336 0.80 -5.04 -10.67
CA ALA A 336 0.33 -4.96 -9.29
C ALA A 336 1.25 -4.16 -8.34
N ALA A 337 2.49 -3.83 -8.73
CA ALA A 337 3.43 -3.09 -7.87
C ALA A 337 3.10 -1.60 -7.76
N GLY A 338 2.37 -1.02 -8.72
CA GLY A 338 1.97 0.39 -8.68
C GLY A 338 1.98 1.10 -10.03
N PRO A 339 1.56 2.38 -10.06
CA PRO A 339 1.53 3.20 -11.28
C PRO A 339 2.91 3.42 -11.92
N GLU A 340 3.97 3.33 -11.14
CA GLU A 340 5.36 3.45 -11.59
C GLU A 340 5.72 2.40 -12.66
N VAL A 341 5.09 1.22 -12.61
CA VAL A 341 5.30 0.16 -13.60
C VAL A 341 4.74 0.56 -14.97
N LYS A 342 3.58 1.23 -14.99
CA LYS A 342 3.00 1.77 -16.23
C LYS A 342 3.89 2.86 -16.79
N TYR A 343 4.42 3.74 -15.94
CA TYR A 343 5.38 4.75 -16.37
C TYR A 343 6.59 4.13 -17.07
N ASN A 344 7.21 3.10 -16.47
CA ASN A 344 8.34 2.40 -17.06
C ASN A 344 8.00 1.73 -18.41
N LEU A 345 6.81 1.15 -18.51
CA LEU A 345 6.30 0.63 -19.79
C LEU A 345 6.10 1.76 -20.82
N GLY A 346 5.65 2.94 -20.38
CA GLY A 346 5.55 4.14 -21.20
C GLY A 346 6.88 4.54 -21.85
N ILE A 347 7.99 4.48 -21.11
CA ILE A 347 9.34 4.73 -21.66
C ILE A 347 9.64 3.75 -22.80
N VAL A 348 9.35 2.46 -22.59
CA VAL A 348 9.54 1.44 -23.63
C VAL A 348 8.65 1.70 -24.85
N ASN A 349 7.41 2.14 -24.64
CA ASN A 349 6.49 2.47 -25.72
C ASN A 349 6.98 3.66 -26.57
N ILE A 350 7.52 4.72 -25.94
CA ILE A 350 8.20 5.82 -26.66
C ILE A 350 9.32 5.26 -27.53
N GLN A 351 10.17 4.41 -26.95
CA GLN A 351 11.32 3.80 -27.65
C GLN A 351 10.91 2.89 -28.81
N ASN A 352 9.70 2.31 -28.76
CA ASN A 352 9.14 1.46 -29.80
C ASN A 352 8.28 2.25 -30.83
N GLY A 353 8.07 3.54 -30.61
CA GLY A 353 7.23 4.38 -31.48
C GLY A 353 5.73 4.25 -31.22
N ASP A 354 5.30 3.54 -30.17
CA ASP A 354 3.90 3.42 -29.77
C ASP A 354 3.51 4.58 -28.84
N TYR A 355 3.38 5.77 -29.42
CA TYR A 355 3.07 6.97 -28.65
C TYR A 355 1.66 6.98 -28.07
N GLY A 356 0.72 6.22 -28.68
CA GLY A 356 -0.62 6.03 -28.14
C GLY A 356 -0.58 5.30 -26.81
N ALA A 357 0.06 4.14 -26.77
CA ALA A 357 0.25 3.37 -25.54
C ALA A 357 1.15 4.11 -24.53
N ALA A 358 2.15 4.87 -24.98
CA ALA A 358 2.97 5.71 -24.11
C ALA A 358 2.11 6.75 -23.37
N ASN A 359 1.30 7.51 -24.11
CA ASN A 359 0.41 8.52 -23.53
C ASN A 359 -0.63 7.92 -22.57
N SER A 360 -1.18 6.74 -22.88
CA SER A 360 -2.08 6.03 -21.96
C SER A 360 -1.38 5.57 -20.69
N ASN A 361 -0.17 5.02 -20.79
CA ASN A 361 0.57 4.50 -19.66
C ASN A 361 1.19 5.60 -18.77
N MET A 362 1.49 6.77 -19.33
CA MET A 362 1.99 7.95 -18.61
C MET A 362 0.87 8.94 -18.24
N SER A 363 -0.38 8.51 -18.27
CA SER A 363 -1.52 9.37 -17.95
C SER A 363 -1.45 9.88 -16.50
N GLY A 364 -1.65 11.17 -16.31
CA GLY A 364 -1.54 11.84 -15.00
C GLY A 364 -0.12 12.17 -14.56
N VAL A 365 0.91 11.82 -15.36
CA VAL A 365 2.31 12.19 -15.07
C VAL A 365 2.69 13.43 -15.87
N ASN A 366 3.30 14.41 -15.18
CA ASN A 366 3.82 15.63 -15.79
C ASN A 366 5.34 15.68 -15.64
N ASP A 367 6.04 15.24 -16.67
CA ASP A 367 7.50 15.29 -16.77
C ASP A 367 7.95 15.40 -18.23
N PHE A 368 9.26 15.41 -18.45
CA PHE A 368 9.86 15.46 -19.77
C PHE A 368 9.38 14.33 -20.69
N ASN A 369 9.32 13.08 -20.19
CA ASN A 369 9.00 11.91 -21.00
C ASN A 369 7.53 11.87 -21.40
N SER A 370 6.61 12.25 -20.52
CA SER A 370 5.20 12.35 -20.85
C SER A 370 4.92 13.51 -21.83
N ALA A 371 5.64 14.63 -21.70
CA ALA A 371 5.60 15.71 -22.69
C ALA A 371 6.15 15.25 -24.06
N LEU A 372 7.26 14.53 -24.06
CA LEU A 372 7.86 13.96 -25.27
C LEU A 372 6.89 12.98 -25.96
N ALA A 373 6.23 12.10 -25.21
CA ALA A 373 5.24 11.16 -25.75
C ALA A 373 4.09 11.89 -26.46
N LYS A 374 3.58 12.98 -25.89
CA LYS A 374 2.54 13.82 -26.52
C LYS A 374 3.04 14.50 -27.78
N LEU A 375 4.23 15.09 -27.72
CA LEU A 375 4.85 15.75 -28.87
C LEU A 375 5.03 14.77 -30.04
N LEU A 376 5.56 13.59 -29.77
CA LEU A 376 5.77 12.53 -30.76
C LEU A 376 4.46 11.94 -31.27
N GLY A 377 3.42 11.90 -30.43
CA GLY A 377 2.04 11.55 -30.80
C GLY A 377 1.31 12.62 -31.61
N GLY A 378 1.95 13.76 -31.93
CA GLY A 378 1.36 14.82 -32.75
C GLY A 378 0.61 15.90 -31.98
N ASP A 379 0.75 15.97 -30.65
CA ASP A 379 0.12 16.99 -29.79
C ASP A 379 1.19 17.93 -29.16
N PRO A 380 1.76 18.87 -29.94
CA PRO A 380 2.75 19.81 -29.42
C PRO A 380 2.16 20.75 -28.36
N ALA A 381 0.89 21.17 -28.49
CA ALA A 381 0.23 22.04 -27.51
C ALA A 381 -0.02 21.32 -26.17
N GLY A 382 -0.36 20.03 -26.20
CA GLY A 382 -0.44 19.20 -25.00
C GLY A 382 0.91 18.93 -24.37
N ALA A 383 1.96 18.73 -25.17
CA ALA A 383 3.33 18.60 -24.68
C ALA A 383 3.79 19.85 -23.91
N GLN A 384 3.51 21.05 -24.44
CA GLN A 384 3.82 22.32 -23.76
C GLN A 384 3.14 22.41 -22.40
N ARG A 385 1.82 22.20 -22.35
CA ARG A 385 1.05 22.25 -21.09
C ARG A 385 1.56 21.25 -20.07
N THR A 386 1.89 20.03 -20.50
CA THR A 386 2.45 19.00 -19.62
C THR A 386 3.80 19.40 -19.07
N LEU A 387 4.68 19.94 -19.92
CA LEU A 387 6.01 20.36 -19.50
C LEU A 387 5.96 21.57 -18.55
N GLU A 388 5.10 22.55 -18.80
CA GLU A 388 4.89 23.73 -17.92
C GLU A 388 4.43 23.35 -16.50
N GLN A 389 3.71 22.23 -16.37
CA GLN A 389 3.23 21.68 -15.10
C GLN A 389 4.25 20.73 -14.44
N SER A 390 5.40 20.50 -15.07
CA SER A 390 6.45 19.61 -14.57
C SER A 390 7.56 20.36 -13.84
N ASN A 391 8.36 19.62 -13.08
CA ASN A 391 9.62 20.13 -12.53
C ASN A 391 10.71 20.31 -13.61
N ASP A 392 10.51 19.75 -14.81
CA ASP A 392 11.48 19.82 -15.90
C ASP A 392 11.40 21.11 -16.72
N LYS A 393 10.38 21.95 -16.47
CA LYS A 393 10.10 23.18 -17.25
C LYS A 393 11.29 24.14 -17.35
N ASP A 394 12.12 24.17 -16.30
CA ASP A 394 13.27 25.08 -16.16
C ASP A 394 14.61 24.36 -16.43
N THR A 395 14.59 23.11 -16.90
CA THR A 395 15.80 22.38 -17.27
C THR A 395 16.25 22.77 -18.68
N ALA A 396 17.55 22.59 -18.98
CA ALA A 396 18.08 22.86 -20.33
C ALA A 396 17.33 22.06 -21.40
N MET A 397 17.10 20.77 -21.12
CA MET A 397 16.37 19.88 -22.02
C MET A 397 14.88 20.23 -22.08
N GLY A 398 14.24 20.64 -20.98
CA GLY A 398 12.87 21.13 -20.99
C GLY A 398 12.70 22.30 -21.96
N HIS A 399 13.54 23.33 -21.85
CA HIS A 399 13.53 24.43 -22.81
C HIS A 399 13.80 23.96 -24.26
N TYR A 400 14.72 23.00 -24.45
CA TYR A 400 14.98 22.44 -25.77
C TYR A 400 13.73 21.75 -26.36
N LEU A 401 13.02 20.95 -25.58
CA LEU A 401 11.77 20.30 -26.00
C LEU A 401 10.68 21.35 -26.28
N MET A 402 10.61 22.40 -25.46
CA MET A 402 9.70 23.53 -25.65
C MET A 402 9.97 24.27 -26.98
N ALA A 403 11.23 24.42 -27.37
CA ALA A 403 11.62 24.95 -28.67
C ALA A 403 11.12 24.04 -29.81
N ILE A 404 11.26 22.71 -29.69
CA ILE A 404 10.72 21.77 -30.68
C ILE A 404 9.20 21.90 -30.78
N CYS A 405 8.49 22.03 -29.65
CA CYS A 405 7.05 22.30 -29.66
C CYS A 405 6.72 23.60 -30.42
N GLY A 406 7.54 24.64 -30.27
CA GLY A 406 7.42 25.89 -31.03
C GLY A 406 7.61 25.67 -32.53
N ALA A 407 8.66 24.94 -32.93
CA ALA A 407 8.94 24.64 -34.33
C ALA A 407 7.79 23.88 -35.01
N ARG A 408 7.24 22.84 -34.34
CA ARG A 408 6.10 22.05 -34.86
C ARG A 408 4.79 22.82 -34.91
N GLN A 409 4.71 23.97 -34.24
CA GLN A 409 3.56 24.89 -34.30
C GLN A 409 3.85 26.13 -35.17
N ASN A 410 4.95 26.13 -35.90
CA ASN A 410 5.40 27.26 -36.71
C ASN A 410 5.58 28.58 -35.93
N ASN A 411 5.97 28.48 -34.64
CA ASN A 411 6.19 29.62 -33.75
C ASN A 411 7.68 29.91 -33.61
N GLY A 412 8.21 30.76 -34.50
CA GLY A 412 9.63 31.12 -34.55
C GLY A 412 10.15 31.89 -33.33
N ASP A 413 9.32 32.71 -32.70
CA ASP A 413 9.73 33.45 -31.49
C ASP A 413 9.89 32.51 -30.29
N MET A 414 9.02 31.50 -30.19
CA MET A 414 9.16 30.46 -29.18
C MET A 414 10.43 29.62 -29.40
N VAL A 415 10.74 29.25 -30.64
CA VAL A 415 12.00 28.57 -30.97
C VAL A 415 13.19 29.40 -30.49
N ARG A 416 13.24 30.70 -30.84
CA ARG A 416 14.33 31.60 -30.45
C ARG A 416 14.50 31.68 -28.94
N ASN A 417 13.43 32.04 -28.25
CA ASN A 417 13.48 32.33 -26.81
C ASN A 417 13.83 31.08 -26.00
N GLN A 418 13.24 29.93 -26.35
CA GLN A 418 13.47 28.68 -25.62
C GLN A 418 14.86 28.09 -25.92
N LEU A 419 15.36 28.18 -27.15
CA LEU A 419 16.75 27.77 -27.45
C LEU A 419 17.77 28.64 -26.71
N GLN A 420 17.53 29.95 -26.61
CA GLN A 420 18.41 30.83 -25.84
C GLN A 420 18.47 30.39 -24.36
N MET A 421 17.32 30.08 -23.74
CA MET A 421 17.27 29.57 -22.36
C MET A 421 17.93 28.20 -22.21
N ALA A 422 17.72 27.30 -23.18
CA ALA A 422 18.35 25.99 -23.20
C ALA A 422 19.89 26.10 -23.26
N VAL A 423 20.41 26.91 -24.17
CA VAL A 423 21.86 27.15 -24.37
C VAL A 423 22.49 27.87 -23.19
N GLN A 424 21.77 28.77 -22.53
CA GLN A 424 22.26 29.42 -21.31
C GLN A 424 22.51 28.41 -20.19
N LYS A 425 21.70 27.35 -20.10
CA LYS A 425 21.82 26.30 -19.09
C LYS A 425 22.78 25.18 -19.51
N ASP A 426 22.87 24.89 -20.81
CA ASP A 426 23.80 23.93 -21.40
C ASP A 426 24.25 24.40 -22.79
N ALA A 427 25.47 24.96 -22.85
CA ALA A 427 26.03 25.52 -24.08
C ALA A 427 26.19 24.48 -25.20
N SER A 428 26.28 23.18 -24.88
CA SER A 428 26.42 22.12 -25.88
C SER A 428 25.16 21.98 -26.77
N LEU A 429 24.01 22.43 -26.28
CA LEU A 429 22.75 22.39 -27.02
C LEU A 429 22.73 23.34 -28.23
N ALA A 430 23.64 24.32 -28.29
CA ALA A 430 23.70 25.24 -29.43
C ALA A 430 24.08 24.50 -30.72
N ASP A 431 25.14 23.69 -30.66
CA ASP A 431 25.59 22.89 -31.79
C ASP A 431 24.59 21.79 -32.15
N LYS A 432 23.89 21.25 -31.15
CA LYS A 432 22.79 20.32 -31.37
C LYS A 432 21.66 20.99 -32.16
N ALA A 433 21.15 22.13 -31.70
CA ALA A 433 20.07 22.88 -32.36
C ALA A 433 20.42 23.31 -33.80
N ARG A 434 21.68 23.74 -34.04
CA ARG A 434 22.12 24.12 -35.40
C ARG A 434 22.08 22.93 -36.38
N LYS A 435 22.23 21.70 -35.90
CA LYS A 435 22.20 20.46 -36.70
C LYS A 435 20.85 19.76 -36.67
N ASP A 436 20.00 20.10 -35.71
CA ASP A 436 18.68 19.49 -35.55
C ASP A 436 17.76 19.88 -36.73
N LEU A 437 17.07 18.86 -37.25
CA LEU A 437 16.15 19.02 -38.37
C LEU A 437 14.78 19.55 -37.93
N GLU A 438 14.44 19.48 -36.65
CA GLU A 438 13.26 20.15 -36.10
C GLU A 438 13.31 21.66 -36.36
N PHE A 439 14.50 22.25 -36.42
CA PHE A 439 14.70 23.69 -36.63
C PHE A 439 15.15 24.08 -38.03
N ARG A 440 14.99 23.20 -39.03
CA ARG A 440 15.47 23.45 -40.40
C ARG A 440 14.86 24.69 -41.05
N ASP A 441 13.59 24.96 -40.73
CA ASP A 441 12.82 26.08 -41.26
C ASP A 441 12.93 27.34 -40.38
N PHE A 442 13.71 27.26 -39.29
CA PHE A 442 13.88 28.33 -38.29
C PHE A 442 15.35 28.77 -38.13
N LYS A 443 16.21 28.56 -39.14
CA LYS A 443 17.64 28.88 -39.05
C LYS A 443 17.93 30.34 -38.71
N ASP A 444 17.13 31.26 -39.25
CA ASP A 444 17.25 32.70 -38.98
C ASP A 444 16.65 33.08 -37.61
N ASN A 445 15.88 32.18 -37.00
CA ASN A 445 15.20 32.35 -35.72
C ASN A 445 15.87 31.57 -34.59
N LEU A 446 17.06 30.99 -34.78
CA LEU A 446 17.73 30.24 -33.72
C LEU A 446 18.17 31.14 -32.57
N GLY A 447 18.66 32.34 -32.86
CA GLY A 447 19.15 33.28 -31.84
C GLY A 447 20.39 32.81 -31.07
N ILE A 448 21.12 31.81 -31.60
CA ILE A 448 22.26 31.14 -30.97
C ILE A 448 23.44 30.90 -31.90
#